data_AF-A0A966D9B3-F1
#
_entry.id   AF-A0A966D9B3-F1
#
_cell.length_a   1.000
_cell.length_b   1.000
_cell.length_c   1.000
_cell.angle_alpha   90.00
_cell.angle_beta   90.00
_cell.angle_gamma   90.00
#
_symmetry.space_group_name_H-M   'P 1'
#
loop_
_entity.id
_entity.type
_entity.pdbx_description
1 polymer ?
#
loop_
_entity_poly.entity_id
_entity_poly.type
_entity_poly.pdbx_seq_one_letter_code
_entity_poly.pdbx_strand_id
1 'polypeptide(L)'
;MSDYLIQPLAEGQQEEALQLMRRIFEPSLHSIFFLHPETTLVVRFEGKLVGGLNLDVYRVNTQVTMGYLGWLYIDEQHRGKGLAGRLIDEALIFLRDLGCTDAAGCVEGDNPASFRQLEQRGFAIRSLSFQLKRYRLGVAKVWSHASRFFDMGYFFWQSSLKEEQATPYPTNLSAYVRTVLGNTLAFSLLVLGWNIPALLSLPWTQGKADSEPTLLLLIPMLALSVRTLSMLLVARIHKLPVVYRGWDTAYVAAYLAPLLLGIPFPNPGNLYIRGSDWSPKEQAKPLFAMGLASTVSLALLSLLVPHPYVVLLLLLDTFFSKYPFCGFNASRIWRGKRTLAILPALITLVCCTLLLVY
;
A
#
# COMPACT_ATOMS: atom_id res chain seq x y z
N MET A 1 8.25 -20.97 32.76
CA MET A 1 8.70 -19.81 31.94
C MET A 1 8.31 -20.13 30.52
N SER A 2 7.69 -19.21 29.78
CA SER A 2 6.96 -19.53 28.54
C SER A 2 7.87 -20.17 27.47
N ASP A 3 7.57 -21.43 27.11
CA ASP A 3 8.32 -22.33 26.20
C ASP A 3 8.35 -21.89 24.71
N TYR A 4 8.51 -20.59 24.44
CA TYR A 4 8.67 -20.08 23.08
C TYR A 4 10.16 -19.94 22.75
N LEU A 5 10.64 -20.82 21.88
CA LEU A 5 12.00 -20.80 21.34
C LEU A 5 12.01 -20.09 19.98
N ILE A 6 12.89 -19.10 19.83
CA ILE A 6 13.15 -18.45 18.54
C ILE A 6 14.48 -18.99 18.02
N GLN A 7 14.50 -19.45 16.77
CA GLN A 7 15.69 -20.01 16.13
C GLN A 7 15.60 -19.89 14.60
N PRO A 8 16.71 -20.00 13.87
CA PRO A 8 16.67 -20.15 12.42
C PRO A 8 15.83 -21.35 11.98
N LEU A 9 15.22 -21.24 10.79
CA LEU A 9 14.50 -22.34 10.16
C LEU A 9 15.50 -23.42 9.74
N ALA A 10 15.32 -24.65 10.25
CA ALA A 10 16.20 -25.75 9.89
C ALA A 10 15.95 -26.19 8.44
N GLU A 11 16.99 -26.74 7.79
CA GLU A 11 16.85 -27.39 6.50
C GLU A 11 15.81 -28.52 6.57
N GLY A 12 14.98 -28.62 5.53
CA GLY A 12 13.89 -29.59 5.44
C GLY A 12 12.59 -29.17 6.13
N GLN A 13 12.56 -28.06 6.87
CA GLN A 13 11.35 -27.55 7.57
C GLN A 13 10.57 -26.50 6.77
N GLN A 14 10.95 -26.22 5.52
CA GLN A 14 10.33 -25.17 4.70
C GLN A 14 8.83 -25.42 4.47
N GLU A 15 8.43 -26.67 4.23
CA GLU A 15 7.02 -26.97 3.95
C GLU A 15 6.14 -26.76 5.20
N GLU A 16 6.64 -27.04 6.41
CA GLU A 16 5.93 -26.75 7.67
C GLU A 16 5.66 -25.24 7.79
N ALA A 17 6.66 -24.41 7.50
CA ALA A 17 6.54 -22.96 7.51
C ALA A 17 5.58 -22.45 6.43
N LEU A 18 5.67 -22.97 5.19
CA LEU A 18 4.75 -22.62 4.11
C LEU A 18 3.30 -23.00 4.44
N GLN A 19 3.08 -24.16 5.03
CA GLN A 19 1.74 -24.58 5.45
C GLN A 19 1.19 -23.63 6.51
N LEU A 20 2.00 -23.22 7.50
CA LEU A 20 1.56 -22.24 8.48
C LEU A 20 1.21 -20.89 7.81
N MET A 21 2.06 -20.40 6.91
CA MET A 21 1.81 -19.17 6.15
C MET A 21 0.50 -19.24 5.35
N ARG A 22 0.26 -20.36 4.63
CA ARG A 22 -0.96 -20.57 3.83
C ARG A 22 -2.23 -20.59 4.68
N ARG A 23 -2.15 -21.05 5.94
CA ARG A 23 -3.29 -20.99 6.89
C ARG A 23 -3.56 -19.57 7.39
N ILE A 24 -2.52 -18.75 7.55
CA ILE A 24 -2.61 -17.41 8.14
C ILE A 24 -2.98 -16.35 7.12
N PHE A 25 -2.42 -16.42 5.92
CA PHE A 25 -2.54 -15.39 4.89
C PHE A 25 -3.53 -15.78 3.79
N GLU A 26 -4.12 -14.76 3.17
CA GLU A 26 -5.09 -14.94 2.09
C GLU A 26 -4.49 -15.66 0.88
N PRO A 27 -5.26 -16.51 0.17
CA PRO A 27 -4.80 -17.24 -1.01
C PRO A 27 -4.14 -16.41 -2.10
N SER A 28 -4.58 -15.15 -2.27
CA SER A 28 -4.01 -14.23 -3.26
C SER A 28 -2.55 -13.85 -3.01
N LEU A 29 -2.01 -14.14 -1.83
CA LEU A 29 -0.62 -13.86 -1.47
C LEU A 29 0.28 -15.09 -1.61
N HIS A 30 -0.27 -16.29 -1.83
CA HIS A 30 0.50 -17.54 -1.78
C HIS A 30 1.59 -17.62 -2.85
N SER A 31 1.35 -17.03 -4.03
CA SER A 31 2.30 -17.04 -5.15
C SER A 31 3.54 -16.16 -4.94
N ILE A 32 3.51 -15.27 -3.94
CA ILE A 32 4.61 -14.33 -3.64
C ILE A 32 5.29 -14.65 -2.30
N PHE A 33 4.97 -15.79 -1.68
CA PHE A 33 5.71 -16.26 -0.52
C PHE A 33 7.14 -16.59 -0.90
N PHE A 34 8.07 -16.18 -0.05
CA PHE A 34 9.47 -16.57 -0.15
C PHE A 34 9.93 -17.05 1.21
N LEU A 35 10.84 -18.01 1.22
CA LEU A 35 11.53 -18.51 2.41
C LEU A 35 13.00 -18.67 2.06
N HIS A 36 13.85 -18.06 2.88
CA HIS A 36 15.30 -18.26 2.84
C HIS A 36 15.67 -18.95 4.14
N PRO A 37 15.86 -20.28 4.17
CA PRO A 37 16.06 -21.02 5.42
C PRO A 37 17.15 -20.43 6.31
N GLU A 38 18.27 -20.07 5.69
CA GLU A 38 19.46 -19.46 6.31
C GLU A 38 19.18 -18.16 7.07
N THR A 39 18.11 -17.45 6.70
CA THR A 39 17.79 -16.14 7.25
C THR A 39 16.38 -16.06 7.83
N THR A 40 15.58 -17.12 7.73
CA THR A 40 14.22 -17.14 8.28
C THR A 40 14.27 -17.51 9.76
N LEU A 41 13.70 -16.67 10.62
CA LEU A 41 13.55 -16.98 12.05
C LEU A 41 12.16 -17.55 12.31
N VAL A 42 12.07 -18.62 13.09
CA VAL A 42 10.81 -19.27 13.46
C VAL A 42 10.63 -19.33 14.97
N VAL A 43 9.37 -19.37 15.40
CA VAL A 43 8.99 -19.59 16.80
C VAL A 43 8.47 -21.02 16.93
N ARG A 44 9.03 -21.77 17.88
CA ARG A 44 8.51 -23.08 18.29
C ARG A 44 7.91 -23.04 19.68
N PHE A 45 6.85 -23.82 19.86
CA PHE A 45 6.20 -24.08 21.15
C PHE A 45 5.82 -25.56 21.21
N GLU A 46 6.25 -26.27 22.26
CA GLU A 46 6.06 -27.71 22.41
C GLU A 46 6.48 -28.50 21.14
N GLY A 47 7.60 -28.09 20.54
CA GLY A 47 8.15 -28.69 19.31
C GLY A 47 7.47 -28.26 18.00
N LYS A 48 6.30 -27.60 18.04
CA LYS A 48 5.55 -27.18 16.84
C LYS A 48 5.92 -25.77 16.39
N LEU A 49 5.94 -25.54 15.08
CA LEU A 49 6.11 -24.21 14.50
C LEU A 49 4.82 -23.40 14.67
N VAL A 50 4.91 -22.28 15.39
CA VAL A 50 3.75 -21.42 15.74
C VAL A 50 3.88 -19.99 15.21
N GLY A 51 4.99 -19.66 14.55
CA GLY A 51 5.17 -18.40 13.87
C GLY A 51 6.54 -18.27 13.22
N GLY A 52 6.75 -17.20 12.49
CA GLY A 52 8.02 -16.90 11.86
C GLY A 52 8.11 -15.51 11.25
N LEU A 53 9.33 -15.15 10.89
CA LEU A 53 9.70 -13.93 10.19
C LEU A 53 10.70 -14.28 9.09
N ASN A 54 10.25 -14.18 7.84
CA ASN A 54 11.10 -14.45 6.68
C ASN A 54 11.95 -13.21 6.40
N LEU A 55 13.27 -13.39 6.45
CA LEU A 55 14.23 -12.31 6.16
C LEU A 55 14.89 -12.54 4.81
N ASP A 56 15.15 -11.45 4.10
CA ASP A 56 15.92 -11.43 2.87
C ASP A 56 17.10 -10.47 3.03
N VAL A 57 18.31 -10.94 2.75
CA VAL A 57 19.55 -10.20 2.97
C VAL A 57 20.25 -10.00 1.64
N TYR A 58 20.44 -8.73 1.26
CA TYR A 58 21.04 -8.40 -0.03
C TYR A 58 21.79 -7.08 -0.02
N ARG A 59 22.81 -6.99 -0.88
CA ARG A 59 23.57 -5.76 -1.08
C ARG A 59 22.83 -4.81 -2.03
N VAL A 60 22.43 -3.66 -1.51
CA VAL A 60 21.73 -2.62 -2.29
C VAL A 60 22.73 -1.82 -3.13
N ASN A 61 23.81 -1.35 -2.51
CA ASN A 61 24.89 -0.63 -3.16
C ASN A 61 26.22 -0.82 -2.40
N THR A 62 27.23 0.03 -2.63
CA THR A 62 28.55 -0.13 -1.99
C THR A 62 28.53 0.15 -0.48
N GLN A 63 27.55 0.89 0.02
CA GLN A 63 27.45 1.33 1.42
C GLN A 63 26.33 0.63 2.19
N VAL A 64 25.33 0.10 1.47
CA VAL A 64 24.11 -0.45 2.06
C VAL A 64 24.00 -1.95 1.81
N THR A 65 23.95 -2.70 2.91
CA THR A 65 23.48 -4.09 2.97
C THR A 65 22.15 -4.10 3.72
N MET A 66 21.08 -4.53 3.04
CA MET A 66 19.71 -4.51 3.55
C MET A 66 19.34 -5.85 4.14
N GLY A 67 18.76 -5.82 5.35
CA GLY A 67 17.95 -6.90 5.89
C GLY A 67 16.46 -6.57 5.75
N TYR A 68 15.78 -7.22 4.83
CA TYR A 68 14.36 -6.99 4.59
C TYR A 68 13.49 -7.94 5.42
N LEU A 69 12.60 -7.34 6.21
CA LEU A 69 11.57 -8.00 7.00
C LEU A 69 10.37 -8.28 6.09
N GLY A 70 10.29 -9.50 5.56
CA GLY A 70 9.25 -9.90 4.60
C GLY A 70 7.95 -10.30 5.27
N TRP A 71 7.82 -11.59 5.54
CA TRP A 71 6.58 -12.19 6.03
C TRP A 71 6.67 -12.45 7.54
N LEU A 72 5.92 -11.67 8.33
CA LEU A 72 5.72 -11.91 9.76
C LEU A 72 4.38 -12.60 10.00
N TYR A 73 4.40 -13.79 10.56
CA TYR A 73 3.19 -14.58 10.81
C TYR A 73 3.26 -15.27 12.16
N ILE A 74 2.14 -15.23 12.88
CA ILE A 74 1.95 -15.92 14.16
C ILE A 74 0.61 -16.64 14.09
N ASP A 75 0.62 -17.92 14.46
CA ASP A 75 -0.58 -18.75 14.60
C ASP A 75 -1.60 -18.06 15.52
N GLU A 76 -2.87 -18.10 15.16
CA GLU A 76 -3.92 -17.36 15.85
C GLU A 76 -4.01 -17.71 17.35
N GLN A 77 -3.76 -18.97 17.72
CA GLN A 77 -3.78 -19.44 19.10
C GLN A 77 -2.60 -18.93 19.95
N HIS A 78 -1.61 -18.34 19.28
CA HIS A 78 -0.37 -17.83 19.89
C HIS A 78 -0.22 -16.31 19.78
N ARG A 79 -1.21 -15.62 19.20
CA ARG A 79 -1.25 -14.15 19.15
C ARG A 79 -1.49 -13.53 20.53
N GLY A 80 -1.17 -12.24 20.68
CA GLY A 80 -1.31 -11.51 21.94
C GLY A 80 -0.23 -11.81 23.00
N LYS A 81 0.70 -12.73 22.73
CA LYS A 81 1.78 -13.16 23.65
C LYS A 81 3.10 -12.41 23.43
N GLY A 82 3.10 -11.29 22.71
CA GLY A 82 4.30 -10.50 22.41
C GLY A 82 5.29 -11.12 21.40
N LEU A 83 4.94 -12.25 20.77
CA LEU A 83 5.85 -13.00 19.89
C LEU A 83 6.32 -12.21 18.66
N ALA A 84 5.44 -11.42 18.05
CA ALA A 84 5.76 -10.60 16.89
C ALA A 84 6.89 -9.61 17.20
N GLY A 85 6.83 -8.96 18.35
CA GLY A 85 7.86 -8.04 18.80
C GLY A 85 9.18 -8.75 19.05
N ARG A 86 9.14 -9.84 19.83
CA ARG A 86 10.33 -10.66 20.10
C ARG A 86 11.01 -11.16 18.82
N LEU A 87 10.25 -11.63 17.83
CA LEU A 87 10.79 -12.04 16.53
C LEU A 87 11.53 -10.90 15.82
N ILE A 88 10.97 -9.69 15.83
CA ILE A 88 11.63 -8.54 15.19
C ILE A 88 12.88 -8.15 15.98
N ASP A 89 12.84 -8.18 17.32
CA ASP A 89 14.04 -7.89 18.14
C ASP A 89 15.19 -8.84 17.83
N GLU A 90 14.91 -10.15 17.82
CA GLU A 90 15.89 -11.18 17.45
C GLU A 90 16.36 -11.04 15.99
N ALA A 91 15.44 -10.72 15.07
CA ALA A 91 15.81 -10.47 13.68
C ALA A 91 16.74 -9.27 13.53
N LEU A 92 16.54 -8.19 14.28
CA LEU A 92 17.42 -7.02 14.21
C LEU A 92 18.82 -7.33 14.76
N ILE A 93 18.94 -8.17 15.79
CA ILE A 93 20.24 -8.65 16.29
C ILE A 93 20.90 -9.52 15.21
N PHE A 94 20.18 -10.53 14.71
CA PHE A 94 20.66 -11.44 13.67
C PHE A 94 21.12 -10.71 12.41
N LEU A 95 20.37 -9.72 11.94
CA LEU A 95 20.73 -8.92 10.77
C LEU A 95 21.99 -8.07 11.00
N ARG A 96 22.21 -7.55 12.21
CA ARG A 96 23.45 -6.84 12.56
C ARG A 96 24.65 -7.78 12.53
N ASP A 97 24.50 -8.99 13.05
CA ASP A 97 25.56 -10.00 13.05
C ASP A 97 25.93 -10.45 11.63
N LEU A 98 24.95 -10.47 10.72
CA LEU A 98 25.16 -10.66 9.27
C LEU A 98 25.77 -9.43 8.56
N GLY A 99 26.07 -8.35 9.28
CA GLY A 99 26.69 -7.15 8.73
C GLY A 99 25.73 -6.23 7.96
N CYS A 100 24.41 -6.38 8.14
CA CYS A 100 23.44 -5.46 7.54
C CYS A 100 23.62 -4.04 8.12
N THR A 101 23.49 -3.04 7.26
CA THR A 101 23.53 -1.62 7.64
C THR A 101 22.14 -1.04 7.84
N ASP A 102 21.14 -1.65 7.21
CA ASP A 102 19.77 -1.20 7.18
C ASP A 102 18.84 -2.38 7.41
N ALA A 103 17.72 -2.11 8.07
CA ALA A 103 16.58 -3.01 8.09
C ALA A 103 15.36 -2.29 7.51
N ALA A 104 14.55 -2.99 6.72
CA ALA A 104 13.33 -2.42 6.15
C ALA A 104 12.18 -3.43 6.09
N GLY A 105 10.94 -2.94 6.07
CA GLY A 105 9.75 -3.76 5.86
C GLY A 105 8.65 -2.94 5.18
N CYS A 106 7.73 -3.60 4.50
CA CYS A 106 6.58 -2.95 3.88
C CYS A 106 5.31 -3.28 4.62
N VAL A 107 4.58 -2.24 5.02
CA VAL A 107 3.34 -2.41 5.79
C VAL A 107 2.24 -1.53 5.21
N GLU A 108 1.06 -2.12 5.07
CA GLU A 108 -0.16 -1.43 4.65
C GLU A 108 -0.59 -0.39 5.70
N GLY A 109 -1.06 0.78 5.25
CA GLY A 109 -1.34 1.92 6.11
C GLY A 109 -2.51 1.77 7.08
N ASP A 110 -3.45 0.86 6.84
CA ASP A 110 -4.52 0.48 7.76
C ASP A 110 -4.19 -0.80 8.57
N ASN A 111 -2.92 -1.21 8.66
CA ASN A 111 -2.47 -2.36 9.46
C ASN A 111 -1.65 -1.94 10.71
N PRO A 112 -2.31 -1.41 11.75
CA PRO A 112 -1.64 -0.93 12.97
C PRO A 112 -0.94 -2.04 13.73
N ALA A 113 -1.40 -3.29 13.65
CA ALA A 113 -0.76 -4.41 14.32
C ALA A 113 0.69 -4.60 13.82
N SER A 114 0.92 -4.48 12.51
CA SER A 114 2.26 -4.62 11.93
C SER A 114 3.10 -3.35 12.08
N PHE A 115 2.57 -2.17 11.73
CA PHE A 115 3.40 -0.97 11.76
C PHE A 115 3.71 -0.48 13.18
N ARG A 116 2.86 -0.78 14.18
CA ARG A 116 3.18 -0.53 15.60
C ARG A 116 4.45 -1.24 16.03
N GLN A 117 4.65 -2.48 15.58
CA GLN A 117 5.85 -3.25 15.93
C GLN A 117 7.14 -2.64 15.36
N LEU A 118 7.05 -2.05 14.16
CA LEU A 118 8.17 -1.37 13.51
C LEU A 118 8.43 0.00 14.16
N GLU A 119 7.38 0.79 14.39
CA GLU A 119 7.48 2.11 15.02
C GLU A 119 8.12 2.04 16.42
N GLN A 120 7.72 1.07 17.25
CA GLN A 120 8.31 0.83 18.58
C GLN A 120 9.81 0.49 18.55
N ARG A 121 10.32 0.06 17.38
CA ARG A 121 11.73 -0.32 17.17
C ARG A 121 12.49 0.72 16.36
N GLY A 122 11.97 1.94 16.28
CA GLY A 122 12.64 3.07 15.64
C GLY A 122 12.59 3.06 14.11
N PHE A 123 11.77 2.21 13.49
CA PHE A 123 11.53 2.33 12.06
C PHE A 123 10.68 3.56 11.76
N ALA A 124 10.98 4.21 10.64
CA ALA A 124 10.20 5.32 10.12
C ALA A 124 9.82 5.06 8.65
N ILE A 125 8.66 5.60 8.24
CA ILE A 125 8.28 5.62 6.82
C ILE A 125 9.27 6.51 6.07
N ARG A 126 9.83 6.01 4.97
CA ARG A 126 10.75 6.77 4.12
C ARG A 126 10.13 7.17 2.79
N SER A 127 10.31 8.44 2.44
CA SER A 127 9.86 8.99 1.16
C SER A 127 10.64 8.41 -0.03
N LEU A 128 10.06 8.55 -1.21
CA LEU A 128 10.73 8.24 -2.47
C LEU A 128 12.05 9.01 -2.61
N SER A 129 12.05 10.29 -2.25
CA SER A 129 13.25 11.14 -2.33
C SER A 129 14.38 10.63 -1.43
N PHE A 130 14.06 10.13 -0.24
CA PHE A 130 15.03 9.47 0.63
C PHE A 130 15.59 8.20 -0.03
N GLN A 131 14.71 7.33 -0.54
CA GLN A 131 15.10 6.07 -1.18
C GLN A 131 16.02 6.31 -2.38
N LEU A 132 15.68 7.28 -3.25
CA LEU A 132 16.51 7.67 -4.39
C LEU A 132 17.88 8.22 -3.93
N LYS A 133 17.91 9.06 -2.89
CA LYS A 133 19.16 9.62 -2.35
C LYS A 133 20.06 8.56 -1.72
N ARG A 134 19.50 7.67 -0.89
CA ARG A 134 20.24 6.65 -0.13
C ARG A 134 20.66 5.48 -0.98
N TYR A 135 19.77 4.99 -1.85
CA TYR A 135 20.00 3.77 -2.61
C TYR A 135 20.50 4.02 -4.03
N ARG A 136 20.31 5.23 -4.57
CA ARG A 136 20.65 5.57 -5.96
C ARG A 136 20.01 4.57 -6.92
N LEU A 137 20.75 4.05 -7.91
CA LEU A 137 20.27 3.00 -8.82
C LEU A 137 19.91 1.69 -8.10
N GLY A 138 20.43 1.47 -6.89
CA GLY A 138 20.06 0.32 -6.05
C GLY A 138 18.59 0.32 -5.60
N VAL A 139 17.86 1.43 -5.78
CA VAL A 139 16.43 1.52 -5.49
C VAL A 139 15.62 0.46 -6.26
N ALA A 140 16.01 0.13 -7.49
CA ALA A 140 15.33 -0.89 -8.29
C ALA A 140 15.44 -2.28 -7.64
N LYS A 141 16.60 -2.60 -7.05
CA LYS A 141 16.76 -3.84 -6.26
C LYS A 141 15.89 -3.81 -5.02
N VAL A 142 15.90 -2.70 -4.27
CA VAL A 142 15.03 -2.55 -3.08
C VAL A 142 13.58 -2.79 -3.44
N TRP A 143 13.08 -2.22 -4.54
CA TRP A 143 11.69 -2.42 -4.97
C TRP A 143 11.40 -3.84 -5.44
N SER A 144 12.36 -4.49 -6.09
CA SER A 144 12.25 -5.90 -6.49
C SER A 144 12.12 -6.81 -5.28
N HIS A 145 13.03 -6.71 -4.32
CA HIS A 145 13.04 -7.55 -3.12
C HIS A 145 11.85 -7.26 -2.20
N ALA A 146 11.43 -6.00 -2.13
CA ALA A 146 10.26 -5.61 -1.34
C ALA A 146 8.92 -5.79 -2.09
N SER A 147 8.91 -6.33 -3.32
CA SER A 147 7.72 -6.50 -4.17
C SER A 147 6.90 -5.21 -4.38
N ARG A 148 7.56 -4.06 -4.47
CA ARG A 148 6.94 -2.71 -4.42
C ARG A 148 6.63 -2.06 -5.76
N PHE A 149 6.68 -2.79 -6.87
CA PHE A 149 6.38 -2.18 -8.17
C PHE A 149 4.91 -1.73 -8.29
N PHE A 150 4.02 -2.28 -7.46
CA PHE A 150 2.57 -2.07 -7.56
C PHE A 150 1.85 -1.96 -6.21
N ASP A 151 2.52 -1.70 -5.09
CA ASP A 151 1.93 -1.80 -3.75
C ASP A 151 1.16 -0.52 -3.31
N MET A 152 -0.13 -0.44 -3.64
CA MET A 152 -0.96 0.72 -3.27
C MET A 152 -1.39 0.66 -1.80
N GLY A 153 -1.05 1.71 -1.05
CA GLY A 153 -1.32 1.79 0.39
C GLY A 153 -0.25 1.20 1.29
N TYR A 154 0.85 0.70 0.72
CA TYR A 154 1.98 0.18 1.47
C TYR A 154 3.08 1.24 1.62
N PHE A 155 3.66 1.29 2.81
CA PHE A 155 4.70 2.22 3.17
C PHE A 155 6.00 1.47 3.45
N PHE A 156 7.11 2.04 2.97
CA PHE A 156 8.45 1.51 3.24
C PHE A 156 8.96 2.03 4.56
N TRP A 157 8.92 1.16 5.55
CA TRP A 157 9.47 1.38 6.87
C TRP A 157 10.93 1.00 6.85
N GLN A 158 11.81 1.89 7.29
CA GLN A 158 13.24 1.60 7.37
C GLN A 158 13.84 2.16 8.66
N SER A 159 14.79 1.41 9.19
CA SER A 159 15.66 1.81 10.28
C SER A 159 17.12 1.61 9.88
N SER A 160 17.97 2.57 10.25
CA SER A 160 19.43 2.43 10.13
C SER A 160 19.93 1.60 11.31
N LEU A 161 20.70 0.55 11.03
CA LEU A 161 21.32 -0.27 12.07
C LEU A 161 22.63 0.33 12.59
N LYS A 162 23.14 1.39 11.93
CA LYS A 162 24.41 2.06 12.23
C LYS A 162 24.26 3.54 12.64
N GLU A 163 23.04 3.95 12.99
CA GLU A 163 22.59 5.33 13.25
C GLU A 163 22.31 6.16 11.99
N GLU A 164 21.10 6.70 11.91
CA GLU A 164 20.71 7.79 11.03
C GLU A 164 19.43 8.41 11.61
N GLN A 165 19.36 9.73 11.73
CA GLN A 165 18.13 10.40 12.17
C GLN A 165 17.06 10.32 11.07
N ALA A 166 15.81 10.07 11.48
CA ALA A 166 14.70 9.98 10.55
C ALA A 166 14.31 11.36 10.03
N THR A 167 14.38 11.57 8.71
CA THR A 167 13.68 12.69 8.09
C THR A 167 12.18 12.41 8.10
N PRO A 168 11.33 13.40 8.45
CA PRO A 168 9.89 13.19 8.54
C PRO A 168 9.29 12.89 7.16
N TYR A 169 8.40 11.90 7.11
CA TYR A 169 7.63 11.60 5.91
C TYR A 169 6.61 12.72 5.62
N PRO A 170 6.46 13.17 4.36
CA PRO A 170 5.48 14.20 4.00
C PRO A 170 4.06 13.76 4.36
N THR A 171 3.28 14.65 4.96
CA THR A 171 1.89 14.37 5.35
C THR A 171 0.97 15.55 5.06
N ASN A 172 -0.35 15.31 5.16
CA ASN A 172 -1.39 16.34 5.09
C ASN A 172 -1.30 17.15 3.79
N LEU A 173 -1.38 18.48 3.88
CA LEU A 173 -1.41 19.37 2.71
C LEU A 173 -0.19 19.18 1.80
N SER A 174 1.01 19.04 2.36
CA SER A 174 2.22 18.82 1.54
C SER A 174 2.16 17.52 0.77
N ALA A 175 1.69 16.43 1.39
CA ALA A 175 1.53 15.16 0.69
C ALA A 175 0.41 15.23 -0.34
N TYR A 176 -0.71 15.89 0.00
CA TYR A 176 -1.86 16.05 -0.89
C TYR A 176 -1.51 16.83 -2.16
N VAL A 177 -0.83 17.98 -2.04
CA VAL A 177 -0.39 18.78 -3.18
C VAL A 177 0.54 17.97 -4.08
N ARG A 178 1.50 17.22 -3.50
CA ARG A 178 2.35 16.30 -4.27
C ARG A 178 1.54 15.22 -4.97
N THR A 179 0.52 14.68 -4.31
CA THR A 179 -0.39 13.72 -4.93
C THR A 179 -1.10 14.29 -6.14
N VAL A 180 -1.73 15.45 -6.00
CA VAL A 180 -2.42 16.13 -7.09
C VAL A 180 -1.46 16.41 -8.25
N LEU A 181 -0.32 17.05 -7.99
CA LEU A 181 0.68 17.37 -9.02
C LEU A 181 1.17 16.11 -9.74
N GLY A 182 1.48 15.04 -9.01
CA GLY A 182 1.94 13.79 -9.62
C GLY A 182 0.88 13.11 -10.48
N ASN A 183 -0.40 13.15 -10.09
CA ASN A 183 -1.48 12.61 -10.91
C ASN A 183 -1.77 13.49 -12.12
N THR A 184 -1.73 14.82 -11.98
CA THR A 184 -1.88 15.74 -13.11
C THR A 184 -0.76 15.55 -14.14
N LEU A 185 0.48 15.38 -13.69
CA LEU A 185 1.62 15.13 -14.58
C LEU A 185 1.54 13.75 -15.26
N ALA A 186 1.11 12.71 -14.55
CA ALA A 186 0.87 11.41 -15.17
C ALA A 186 -0.29 11.48 -16.19
N PHE A 187 -1.35 12.20 -15.85
CA PHE A 187 -2.52 12.37 -16.70
C PHE A 187 -2.25 13.23 -17.94
N SER A 188 -1.31 14.19 -17.88
CA SER A 188 -0.94 14.98 -19.06
C SER A 188 -0.35 14.13 -20.18
N LEU A 189 0.23 12.96 -19.88
CA LEU A 189 0.68 12.01 -20.92
C LEU A 189 -0.47 11.53 -21.82
N LEU A 190 -1.69 11.50 -21.30
CA LEU A 190 -2.89 11.16 -22.07
C LEU A 190 -3.43 12.38 -22.80
N VAL A 191 -3.63 13.48 -22.07
CA VAL A 191 -4.23 14.72 -22.62
C VAL A 191 -3.40 15.27 -23.79
N LEU A 192 -2.07 15.18 -23.70
CA LEU A 192 -1.16 15.70 -24.72
C LEU A 192 -0.80 14.65 -25.79
N GLY A 193 -1.35 13.44 -25.72
CA GLY A 193 -1.02 12.35 -26.66
C GLY A 193 0.43 11.86 -26.57
N TRP A 194 1.13 12.11 -25.45
CA TRP A 194 2.51 11.68 -25.21
C TRP A 194 2.59 10.24 -24.68
N ASN A 195 1.91 9.32 -25.36
CA ASN A 195 1.87 7.91 -25.01
C ASN A 195 2.02 7.02 -26.25
N ILE A 196 2.49 5.79 -26.05
CA ILE A 196 2.81 4.85 -27.13
C ILE A 196 1.57 4.56 -27.99
N PRO A 197 0.38 4.26 -27.45
CA PRO A 197 -0.83 4.06 -28.25
C PRO A 197 -1.18 5.24 -29.17
N ALA A 198 -1.08 6.48 -28.68
CA ALA A 198 -1.32 7.67 -29.48
C ALA A 198 -0.31 7.80 -30.62
N LEU A 199 0.98 7.56 -30.35
CA LEU A 199 2.03 7.54 -31.37
C LEU A 199 1.80 6.46 -32.44
N LEU A 200 1.26 5.31 -32.04
CA LEU A 200 0.88 4.21 -32.94
C LEU A 200 -0.51 4.38 -33.56
N SER A 201 -1.15 5.51 -33.30
CA SER A 201 -2.48 5.84 -33.81
C SER A 201 -3.60 4.85 -33.43
N LEU A 202 -3.53 4.27 -32.23
CA LEU A 202 -4.52 3.29 -31.78
C LEU A 202 -5.89 3.92 -31.52
N PRO A 203 -7.01 3.24 -31.87
CA PRO A 203 -8.33 3.88 -31.97
C PRO A 203 -8.82 4.57 -30.70
N TRP A 204 -8.57 4.00 -29.52
CA TRP A 204 -9.03 4.55 -28.24
C TRP A 204 -8.26 5.80 -27.77
N THR A 205 -7.18 6.15 -28.46
CA THR A 205 -6.38 7.37 -28.20
C THR A 205 -6.59 8.48 -29.22
N GLN A 206 -7.36 8.20 -30.27
CA GLN A 206 -7.62 9.13 -31.37
C GLN A 206 -8.85 10.04 -31.15
N GLY A 207 -9.42 10.02 -29.95
CA GLY A 207 -10.54 10.90 -29.60
C GLY A 207 -10.08 12.35 -29.60
N LYS A 208 -10.60 13.16 -30.54
CA LYS A 208 -10.55 14.62 -30.41
C LYS A 208 -11.47 14.99 -29.26
N ALA A 209 -10.89 15.32 -28.10
CA ALA A 209 -11.65 16.05 -27.11
C ALA A 209 -11.85 17.47 -27.69
N ASP A 210 -13.09 17.85 -27.97
CA ASP A 210 -13.46 19.24 -28.29
C ASP A 210 -13.25 20.19 -27.09
N SER A 211 -12.70 19.66 -25.99
CA SER A 211 -12.42 20.36 -24.74
C SER A 211 -10.99 20.90 -24.72
N GLU A 212 -10.84 22.13 -24.23
CA GLU A 212 -9.54 22.75 -23.97
C GLU A 212 -8.66 21.84 -23.09
N PRO A 213 -7.44 21.47 -23.53
CA PRO A 213 -6.55 20.58 -22.79
C PRO A 213 -6.28 21.02 -21.35
N THR A 214 -6.24 22.33 -21.12
CA THR A 214 -6.04 22.94 -19.80
C THR A 214 -7.14 22.59 -18.81
N LEU A 215 -8.40 22.52 -19.27
CA LEU A 215 -9.54 22.12 -18.44
C LEU A 215 -9.50 20.64 -18.10
N LEU A 216 -9.06 19.79 -19.03
CA LEU A 216 -8.91 18.35 -18.79
C LEU A 216 -7.87 18.06 -17.70
N LEU A 217 -6.79 18.85 -17.62
CA LEU A 217 -5.77 18.70 -16.58
C LEU A 217 -6.27 18.99 -15.16
N LEU A 218 -7.45 19.61 -15.01
CA LEU A 218 -8.10 19.82 -13.71
C LEU A 218 -8.84 18.58 -13.19
N ILE A 219 -9.10 17.58 -14.04
CA ILE A 219 -9.87 16.38 -13.70
C ILE A 219 -9.24 15.59 -12.54
N PRO A 220 -7.93 15.29 -12.53
CA PRO A 220 -7.30 14.62 -11.38
C PRO A 220 -7.45 15.44 -10.09
N MET A 221 -7.23 16.75 -10.15
CA MET A 221 -7.39 17.62 -8.97
C MET A 221 -8.82 17.56 -8.43
N LEU A 222 -9.83 17.69 -9.28
CA LEU A 222 -11.23 17.66 -8.89
C LEU A 222 -11.62 16.31 -8.27
N ALA A 223 -11.27 15.21 -8.94
CA ALA A 223 -11.57 13.86 -8.47
C ALA A 223 -10.92 13.58 -7.11
N LEU A 224 -9.63 13.90 -6.97
CA LEU A 224 -8.89 13.69 -5.72
C LEU A 224 -9.39 14.61 -4.59
N SER A 225 -9.80 15.84 -4.90
CA SER A 225 -10.38 16.79 -3.94
C SER A 225 -11.70 16.27 -3.40
N VAL A 226 -12.66 15.96 -4.28
CA VAL A 226 -14.00 15.46 -3.90
C VAL A 226 -13.88 14.18 -3.07
N ARG A 227 -13.02 13.26 -3.52
CA ARG A 227 -12.69 12.03 -2.79
C ARG A 227 -12.16 12.31 -1.39
N THR A 228 -11.10 13.12 -1.27
CA THR A 228 -10.40 13.33 0.00
C THR A 228 -11.23 14.19 0.98
N LEU A 229 -11.92 15.21 0.48
CA LEU A 229 -12.72 16.11 1.30
C LEU A 229 -13.94 15.39 1.90
N SER A 230 -14.65 14.56 1.13
CA SER A 230 -15.77 13.77 1.65
C SER A 230 -15.33 12.84 2.80
N MET A 231 -14.20 12.17 2.64
CA MET A 231 -13.59 11.35 3.69
C MET A 231 -13.18 12.17 4.92
N LEU A 232 -12.59 13.35 4.71
CA LEU A 232 -12.19 14.25 5.80
C LEU A 232 -13.40 14.76 6.59
N LEU A 233 -14.51 15.07 5.92
CA LEU A 233 -15.76 15.47 6.56
C LEU A 233 -16.30 14.35 7.46
N VAL A 234 -16.34 13.10 6.96
CA VAL A 234 -16.75 11.96 7.77
C VAL A 234 -15.80 11.73 8.96
N ALA A 235 -14.49 11.82 8.73
CA ALA A 235 -13.51 11.70 9.81
C ALA A 235 -13.75 12.76 10.92
N ARG A 236 -14.07 14.01 10.54
CA ARG A 236 -14.42 15.08 11.48
C ARG A 236 -15.71 14.79 12.25
N ILE A 237 -16.76 14.29 11.59
CA ILE A 237 -18.03 13.89 12.23
C ILE A 237 -17.78 12.80 13.28
N HIS A 238 -16.91 11.85 12.97
CA HIS A 238 -16.50 10.78 13.88
C HIS A 238 -15.41 11.17 14.88
N LYS A 239 -14.93 12.42 14.86
CA LYS A 239 -13.79 12.90 15.68
C LYS A 239 -12.54 12.03 15.55
N LEU A 240 -12.34 11.44 14.36
CA LEU A 240 -11.23 10.53 14.09
C LEU A 240 -10.00 11.34 13.66
N PRO A 241 -8.89 11.30 14.43
CA PRO A 241 -7.67 11.99 14.03
C PRO A 241 -7.07 11.29 12.82
N VAL A 242 -7.02 11.99 11.69
CA VAL A 242 -6.49 11.46 10.43
C VAL A 242 -5.26 12.22 9.95
N VAL A 243 -4.51 11.58 9.07
CA VAL A 243 -3.36 12.11 8.36
C VAL A 243 -3.42 11.68 6.90
N TYR A 244 -3.26 12.63 5.98
CA TYR A 244 -3.15 12.30 4.57
C TYR A 244 -1.75 11.81 4.24
N ARG A 245 -1.64 10.71 3.49
CA ARG A 245 -0.38 10.17 2.95
C ARG A 245 -0.55 9.80 1.48
N GLY A 246 0.43 10.16 0.66
CA GLY A 246 0.52 9.69 -0.74
C GLY A 246 1.08 8.27 -0.82
N TRP A 247 0.97 7.64 -1.99
CA TRP A 247 1.58 6.32 -2.25
C TRP A 247 2.74 6.49 -3.23
N ASP A 248 3.92 6.70 -2.66
CA ASP A 248 5.14 7.05 -3.38
C ASP A 248 5.52 6.03 -4.47
N THR A 249 5.33 4.72 -4.24
CA THR A 249 5.65 3.67 -5.21
C THR A 249 4.56 3.40 -6.23
N ALA A 250 3.30 3.70 -5.90
CA ALA A 250 2.18 3.56 -6.84
C ALA A 250 2.30 4.53 -8.03
N TYR A 251 3.20 5.52 -7.98
CA TYR A 251 3.53 6.34 -9.14
C TYR A 251 4.12 5.53 -10.30
N VAL A 252 4.81 4.42 -10.05
CA VAL A 252 5.28 3.53 -11.12
C VAL A 252 4.10 3.10 -11.99
N ALA A 253 3.03 2.58 -11.39
CA ALA A 253 1.79 2.24 -12.10
C ALA A 253 1.12 3.49 -12.72
N ALA A 254 1.06 4.59 -11.97
CA ALA A 254 0.43 5.83 -12.40
C ALA A 254 1.04 6.43 -13.67
N TYR A 255 2.36 6.26 -13.88
CA TYR A 255 3.04 6.73 -15.10
C TYR A 255 3.11 5.67 -16.19
N LEU A 256 3.32 4.39 -15.86
CA LEU A 256 3.42 3.32 -16.86
C LEU A 256 2.09 3.04 -17.56
N ALA A 257 0.97 3.07 -16.84
CA ALA A 257 -0.34 2.83 -17.45
C ALA A 257 -0.70 3.87 -18.54
N PRO A 258 -0.63 5.18 -18.31
CA PRO A 258 -0.92 6.15 -19.36
C PRO A 258 0.13 6.13 -20.46
N LEU A 259 1.41 5.96 -20.14
CA LEU A 259 2.48 5.93 -21.13
C LEU A 259 2.39 4.72 -22.08
N LEU A 260 2.18 3.52 -21.54
CA LEU A 260 2.24 2.26 -22.31
C LEU A 260 0.88 1.84 -22.86
N LEU A 261 -0.21 2.09 -22.13
CA LEU A 261 -1.54 1.58 -22.46
C LEU A 261 -2.52 2.69 -22.89
N GLY A 262 -2.15 3.97 -22.70
CA GLY A 262 -3.03 5.07 -23.06
C GLY A 262 -4.27 5.15 -22.15
N ILE A 263 -4.19 4.59 -20.93
CA ILE A 263 -5.28 4.61 -19.94
C ILE A 263 -4.81 5.32 -18.67
N PRO A 264 -5.67 6.09 -17.98
CA PRO A 264 -5.27 6.73 -16.74
C PRO A 264 -5.16 5.68 -15.63
N PHE A 265 -4.23 5.87 -14.71
CA PHE A 265 -4.16 5.09 -13.48
C PHE A 265 -4.08 6.02 -12.27
N PRO A 266 -5.22 6.22 -11.57
CA PRO A 266 -5.26 7.10 -10.41
C PRO A 266 -4.39 6.60 -9.26
N ASN A 267 -3.51 7.45 -8.74
CA ASN A 267 -2.75 7.23 -7.51
C ASN A 267 -3.20 8.22 -6.43
N PRO A 268 -4.34 7.99 -5.78
CA PRO A 268 -4.99 9.02 -4.96
C PRO A 268 -4.41 9.19 -3.55
N GLY A 269 -3.48 8.34 -3.10
CA GLY A 269 -3.14 8.28 -1.68
C GLY A 269 -4.36 7.96 -0.81
N ASN A 270 -4.25 8.20 0.50
CA ASN A 270 -5.41 8.07 1.39
C ASN A 270 -5.29 8.90 2.69
N LEU A 271 -6.43 9.10 3.35
CA LEU A 271 -6.50 9.50 4.76
C LEU A 271 -6.38 8.26 5.64
N TYR A 272 -5.35 8.25 6.49
CA TYR A 272 -5.08 7.19 7.46
C TYR A 272 -5.34 7.69 8.88
N ILE A 273 -5.66 6.80 9.80
CA ILE A 273 -5.75 7.14 11.23
C ILE A 273 -4.36 7.52 11.73
N ARG A 274 -4.27 8.60 12.51
CA ARG A 274 -3.01 9.07 13.08
C ARG A 274 -2.59 8.17 14.24
N GLY A 275 -1.30 7.83 14.28
CA GLY A 275 -0.72 7.00 15.32
C GLY A 275 -0.96 5.50 15.08
N SER A 276 -0.46 4.69 16.01
CA SER A 276 -0.49 3.23 15.93
C SER A 276 -1.37 2.57 16.99
N ASP A 277 -1.88 3.34 17.95
CA ASP A 277 -2.68 2.83 19.06
C ASP A 277 -4.18 2.77 18.74
N TRP A 278 -4.52 1.90 17.81
CA TRP A 278 -5.90 1.58 17.43
C TRP A 278 -5.96 0.18 16.80
N SER A 279 -7.15 -0.40 16.70
CA SER A 279 -7.37 -1.64 15.96
C SER A 279 -8.37 -1.47 14.81
N PRO A 280 -8.22 -2.22 13.69
CA PRO A 280 -9.17 -2.15 12.58
C PRO A 280 -10.61 -2.51 12.98
N LYS A 281 -10.76 -3.40 13.98
CA LYS A 281 -12.07 -3.82 14.49
C LYS A 281 -12.79 -2.68 15.21
N GLU A 282 -12.10 -1.93 16.05
CA GLU A 282 -12.66 -0.77 16.76
C GLU A 282 -13.05 0.35 15.80
N GLN A 283 -12.23 0.57 14.77
CA GLN A 283 -12.40 1.67 13.83
C GLN A 283 -13.15 1.27 12.55
N ALA A 284 -13.77 0.08 12.52
CA ALA A 284 -14.44 -0.45 11.33
C ALA A 284 -15.57 0.45 10.83
N LYS A 285 -16.40 0.99 11.74
CA LYS A 285 -17.53 1.87 11.39
C LYS A 285 -17.08 3.19 10.75
N PRO A 286 -16.20 4.00 11.35
CA PRO A 286 -15.76 5.24 10.72
C PRO A 286 -14.95 5.00 9.44
N LEU A 287 -14.11 3.97 9.37
CA LEU A 287 -13.39 3.62 8.14
C LEU A 287 -14.34 3.24 7.00
N PHE A 288 -15.38 2.45 7.30
CA PHE A 288 -16.44 2.14 6.34
C PHE A 288 -17.16 3.41 5.86
N ALA A 289 -17.56 4.29 6.78
CA ALA A 289 -18.26 5.52 6.44
C ALA A 289 -17.41 6.46 5.57
N MET A 290 -16.11 6.57 5.85
CA MET A 290 -15.17 7.33 5.03
C MET A 290 -15.10 6.74 3.60
N GLY A 291 -14.94 5.41 3.49
CA GLY A 291 -14.91 4.74 2.19
C GLY A 291 -16.20 4.92 1.40
N LEU A 292 -17.36 4.75 2.04
CA LEU A 292 -18.66 4.93 1.40
C LEU A 292 -18.87 6.38 0.92
N ALA A 293 -18.55 7.37 1.74
CA ALA A 293 -18.68 8.77 1.37
C ALA A 293 -17.79 9.14 0.17
N SER A 294 -16.57 8.59 0.13
CA SER A 294 -15.67 8.69 -1.02
C SER A 294 -16.32 8.16 -2.30
N THR A 295 -16.79 6.91 -2.27
CA THR A 295 -17.42 6.23 -3.42
C THR A 295 -18.67 6.96 -3.90
N VAL A 296 -19.56 7.37 -3.00
CA VAL A 296 -20.77 8.12 -3.37
C VAL A 296 -20.41 9.47 -3.99
N SER A 297 -19.43 10.18 -3.43
CA SER A 297 -19.02 11.48 -3.98
C SER A 297 -18.36 11.36 -5.35
N LEU A 298 -17.56 10.30 -5.57
CA LEU A 298 -16.98 9.98 -6.87
C LEU A 298 -18.04 9.54 -7.89
N ALA A 299 -19.05 8.79 -7.47
CA ALA A 299 -20.18 8.41 -8.33
C ALA A 299 -20.96 9.65 -8.79
N LEU A 300 -21.30 10.56 -7.87
CA LEU A 300 -21.92 11.84 -8.22
C LEU A 300 -21.04 12.66 -9.16
N LEU A 301 -19.73 12.73 -8.89
CA LEU A 301 -18.79 13.41 -9.78
C LEU A 301 -18.74 12.75 -11.18
N SER A 302 -18.81 11.42 -11.27
CA SER A 302 -18.78 10.71 -12.55
C SER A 302 -20.02 10.99 -13.42
N LEU A 303 -21.16 11.33 -12.81
CA LEU A 303 -22.35 11.76 -13.53
C LEU A 303 -22.24 13.22 -14.04
N LEU A 304 -21.56 14.08 -13.28
CA LEU A 304 -21.36 15.49 -13.63
C LEU A 304 -20.20 15.70 -14.60
N VAL A 305 -19.14 14.91 -14.45
CA VAL A 305 -17.90 14.95 -15.23
C VAL A 305 -17.61 13.52 -15.68
N PRO A 306 -18.30 13.05 -16.73
CA PRO A 306 -18.18 11.68 -17.26
C PRO A 306 -16.80 11.50 -17.89
N HIS A 307 -15.83 11.03 -17.11
CA HIS A 307 -14.45 10.94 -17.56
C HIS A 307 -13.75 9.66 -17.06
N PRO A 308 -12.97 8.95 -17.92
CA PRO A 308 -12.33 7.68 -17.56
C PRO A 308 -11.50 7.71 -16.28
N TYR A 309 -10.80 8.81 -16.01
CA TYR A 309 -10.04 8.98 -14.76
C TYR A 309 -10.93 8.86 -13.51
N VAL A 310 -12.10 9.51 -13.51
CA VAL A 310 -13.04 9.50 -12.36
C VAL A 310 -13.63 8.12 -12.18
N VAL A 311 -14.02 7.48 -13.29
CA VAL A 311 -14.61 6.14 -13.32
C VAL A 311 -13.62 5.09 -12.83
N LEU A 312 -12.38 5.12 -13.32
CA LEU A 312 -11.34 4.19 -12.89
C LEU A 312 -11.03 4.35 -11.40
N LEU A 313 -10.99 5.59 -10.90
CA LEU A 313 -10.84 5.83 -9.47
C LEU A 313 -12.02 5.27 -8.66
N LEU A 314 -13.26 5.46 -9.15
CA LEU A 314 -14.48 4.90 -8.55
C LEU A 314 -14.46 3.37 -8.53
N LEU A 315 -14.04 2.73 -9.63
CA LEU A 315 -13.90 1.28 -9.73
C LEU A 315 -12.88 0.74 -8.72
N LEU A 316 -11.72 1.38 -8.63
CA LEU A 316 -10.66 1.03 -7.67
C LEU A 316 -11.15 1.18 -6.22
N ASP A 317 -11.83 2.28 -5.89
CA ASP A 317 -12.39 2.51 -4.55
C ASP A 317 -13.57 1.59 -4.19
N THR A 318 -14.15 0.87 -5.16
CA THR A 318 -15.33 0.03 -4.93
C THR A 318 -15.01 -1.47 -4.94
N PHE A 319 -14.22 -1.94 -5.91
CA PHE A 319 -14.05 -3.37 -6.17
C PHE A 319 -12.69 -3.92 -5.73
N PHE A 320 -11.63 -3.11 -5.71
CA PHE A 320 -10.26 -3.58 -5.54
C PHE A 320 -9.82 -3.60 -4.07
N SER A 321 -10.34 -4.57 -3.31
CA SER A 321 -10.15 -4.66 -1.85
C SER A 321 -8.92 -5.44 -1.39
N LYS A 322 -8.25 -6.16 -2.29
CA LYS A 322 -7.14 -7.08 -1.98
C LYS A 322 -5.81 -6.55 -2.48
N TYR A 323 -4.72 -7.13 -1.98
CA TYR A 323 -3.37 -6.86 -2.50
C TYR A 323 -3.33 -7.06 -4.03
N PRO A 324 -2.67 -6.16 -4.78
CA PRO A 324 -1.87 -5.03 -4.30
C PRO A 324 -2.65 -3.70 -4.15
N PHE A 325 -3.97 -3.72 -4.24
CA PHE A 325 -4.85 -2.54 -4.28
C PHE A 325 -5.56 -2.25 -2.94
N CYS A 326 -5.24 -2.97 -1.87
CA CYS A 326 -5.98 -2.84 -0.60
C CYS A 326 -5.88 -1.47 0.08
N GLY A 327 -4.98 -0.59 -0.36
CA GLY A 327 -4.94 0.82 0.06
C GLY A 327 -6.12 1.67 -0.40
N PHE A 328 -6.83 1.26 -1.47
CA PHE A 328 -8.06 1.92 -1.92
C PHE A 328 -9.21 1.71 -0.93
N ASN A 329 -10.28 2.49 -1.05
CA ASN A 329 -11.37 2.45 -0.08
C ASN A 329 -12.19 1.15 -0.10
N ALA A 330 -12.06 0.34 -1.16
CA ALA A 330 -12.73 -0.95 -1.27
C ALA A 330 -12.43 -1.82 -0.04
N SER A 331 -11.17 -1.92 0.37
CA SER A 331 -10.79 -2.69 1.56
C SER A 331 -11.55 -2.25 2.82
N ARG A 332 -11.75 -0.94 3.02
CA ARG A 332 -12.49 -0.40 4.16
C ARG A 332 -13.99 -0.70 4.09
N ILE A 333 -14.57 -0.61 2.91
CA ILE A 333 -15.98 -0.92 2.65
C ILE A 333 -16.26 -2.41 2.91
N TRP A 334 -15.43 -3.29 2.34
CA TRP A 334 -15.61 -4.75 2.41
C TRP A 334 -15.24 -5.35 3.77
N ARG A 335 -14.37 -4.71 4.55
CA ARG A 335 -14.11 -5.04 5.97
C ARG A 335 -15.28 -4.66 6.90
N GLY A 336 -16.12 -3.72 6.48
CA GLY A 336 -17.32 -3.32 7.21
C GLY A 336 -18.48 -4.33 7.07
N LYS A 337 -19.71 -3.84 6.95
CA LYS A 337 -20.88 -4.71 6.74
C LYS A 337 -20.99 -5.07 5.26
N ARG A 338 -20.72 -6.34 4.91
CA ARG A 338 -20.80 -6.85 3.53
C ARG A 338 -22.14 -6.56 2.83
N THR A 339 -23.25 -6.61 3.57
CA THR A 339 -24.57 -6.26 3.01
C THR A 339 -24.66 -4.81 2.57
N LEU A 340 -24.03 -3.89 3.31
CA LEU A 340 -23.96 -2.48 2.95
C LEU A 340 -22.93 -2.20 1.85
N ALA A 341 -21.95 -3.09 1.64
CA ALA A 341 -20.99 -2.99 0.54
C ALA A 341 -21.64 -3.23 -0.85
N ILE A 342 -22.82 -3.84 -0.90
CA ILE A 342 -23.59 -4.02 -2.15
C ILE A 342 -24.04 -2.67 -2.71
N LEU A 343 -24.40 -1.71 -1.84
CA LEU A 343 -24.87 -0.39 -2.27
C LEU A 343 -23.82 0.38 -3.12
N PRO A 344 -22.57 0.60 -2.67
CA PRO A 344 -21.56 1.26 -3.50
C PRO A 344 -21.24 0.48 -4.78
N ALA A 345 -21.33 -0.86 -4.75
CA ALA A 345 -21.18 -1.68 -5.97
C ALA A 345 -22.30 -1.40 -6.99
N LEU A 346 -23.57 -1.38 -6.55
CA LEU A 346 -24.71 -1.06 -7.42
C LEU A 346 -24.61 0.36 -7.98
N ILE A 347 -24.27 1.36 -7.13
CA ILE A 347 -24.07 2.74 -7.56
C ILE A 347 -23.00 2.82 -8.65
N THR A 348 -21.87 2.14 -8.45
CA THR A 348 -20.77 2.12 -9.41
C THR A 348 -21.18 1.46 -10.72
N LEU A 349 -21.89 0.33 -10.67
CA LEU A 349 -22.40 -0.35 -11.87
C LEU A 349 -23.36 0.55 -12.66
N VAL A 350 -24.27 1.26 -11.98
CA VAL A 350 -25.17 2.23 -12.63
C VAL A 350 -24.40 3.37 -13.28
N CYS A 351 -23.36 3.91 -12.63
CA CYS A 351 -22.52 4.93 -13.23
C CYS A 351 -21.81 4.40 -14.49
N CYS A 352 -21.25 3.19 -14.43
CA CYS A 352 -20.61 2.56 -15.58
C CYS A 352 -21.59 2.31 -16.73
N THR A 353 -22.82 1.84 -16.48
CA THR A 353 -23.79 1.61 -17.54
C THR A 353 -24.26 2.90 -18.19
N LEU A 354 -24.48 3.96 -17.40
CA LEU A 354 -24.84 5.27 -17.95
C LEU A 354 -23.73 5.80 -18.87
N LEU A 355 -22.46 5.62 -18.50
CA LEU A 355 -21.31 6.06 -19.28
C LEU A 355 -21.00 5.21 -20.52
N LEU A 356 -21.64 4.04 -20.68
CA LEU A 356 -21.59 3.26 -21.92
C LEU A 356 -22.70 3.68 -22.90
N VAL A 357 -23.69 4.44 -22.44
CA VAL A 357 -24.81 4.94 -23.25
C VAL A 357 -24.55 6.37 -23.76
N TYR A 358 -23.72 7.12 -23.05
CA TYR A 358 -23.10 8.37 -23.52
C TYR A 358 -21.81 8.07 -24.29
#